data_AF-A0A9R0ISN2-F1
#
_entry.id   AF-A0A9R0ISN2-F1
#
_cell.length_a   1.000
_cell.length_b   1.000
_cell.length_c   1.000
_cell.angle_alpha   90.00
_cell.angle_beta   90.00
_cell.angle_gamma   90.00
#
_symmetry.space_group_name_H-M   'P 1'
#
loop_
_entity.id
_entity.type
_entity.pdbx_description
1 polymer ?
#
loop_
_entity_poly.entity_id
_entity_poly.type
_entity_poly.pdbx_seq_one_letter_code
_entity_poly.pdbx_strand_id
1 'polypeptide(L)'
;MSMIKVKETTIVCPAEDTPKESIWLSRLDMIGSPYSHLNVMFVFPNISNAPDFFDSNVVKEALSKILVPFYPLAGRLKVNNESGRREIDCNGKGVVFIEAETTIMPLVIDDDFGEKYMSPDSEIGKDLFPKCDYSSAREDLSLLPLLFVQLTRFECGGVCLGFAHHHHFSDGASFFHFVNEWARLAKGLDVAIYPVHDRATYLAPRHPPQVNFRHLEYEPSIPPLIPKPVTGDVVKEIECVLKISKEQIDALKLEATSEGVLSYKPSTFEVLSGHVWRTACKARGLADDQDVKLIIPTNGRSRLKDPALPQGYCGNVMFFSICVEKAENVIRKPLWYVANKIHEAIKRYDDIEYVRSNIDYVESHLDLAVLAATIRGRNSFTCPNLSINSWARLPCYEADFGWGGPELTTASRIQSEGKSYITSSSNGDGSFSVFIKLFTPHMALFKDYLYDF
;
A
#
# COMPACT_ATOMS: atom_id res chain seq x y z
N MET A 1 -1.98 23.20 -18.83
CA MET A 1 -3.32 22.68 -19.20
C MET A 1 -3.35 21.22 -18.79
N SER A 2 -4.45 20.73 -18.21
CA SER A 2 -4.61 19.30 -17.87
C SER A 2 -4.55 18.49 -19.16
N MET A 3 -3.66 17.50 -19.23
CA MET A 3 -3.54 16.58 -20.38
C MET A 3 -4.66 15.52 -20.41
N ILE A 4 -5.52 15.53 -19.40
CA ILE A 4 -6.72 14.70 -19.28
C ILE A 4 -7.96 15.60 -19.38
N LYS A 5 -8.88 15.22 -20.25
CA LYS A 5 -10.18 15.88 -20.45
C LYS A 5 -11.26 15.08 -19.73
N VAL A 6 -11.84 15.67 -18.68
CA VAL A 6 -13.00 15.11 -17.99
C VAL A 6 -14.25 15.29 -18.85
N LYS A 7 -14.99 14.21 -19.05
CA LYS A 7 -16.27 14.17 -19.77
C LYS A 7 -17.46 14.32 -18.82
N GLU A 8 -17.44 13.54 -17.75
CA GLU A 8 -18.55 13.44 -16.79
C GLU A 8 -18.01 13.20 -15.38
N THR A 9 -18.75 13.68 -14.39
CA THR A 9 -18.54 13.34 -12.99
C THR A 9 -19.91 13.02 -12.39
N THR A 10 -20.06 11.80 -11.86
CA THR A 10 -21.31 11.27 -11.32
C THR A 10 -21.10 10.81 -9.89
N ILE A 11 -22.13 10.97 -9.05
CA ILE A 11 -22.19 10.29 -7.75
C ILE A 11 -22.90 8.96 -7.93
N VAL A 12 -22.21 7.86 -7.66
CA VAL A 12 -22.79 6.52 -7.71
C VAL A 12 -23.19 6.09 -6.29
N CYS A 13 -24.49 5.96 -6.07
CA CYS A 13 -25.05 5.50 -4.80
C CYS A 13 -25.24 3.97 -4.80
N PRO A 14 -25.37 3.33 -3.62
CA PRO A 14 -25.80 1.94 -3.53
C PRO A 14 -27.10 1.69 -4.30
N ALA A 15 -27.23 0.52 -4.93
CA ALA A 15 -28.40 0.15 -5.73
C ALA A 15 -29.67 -0.06 -4.89
N GLU A 16 -29.50 -0.33 -3.60
CA GLU A 16 -30.56 -0.62 -2.65
C GLU A 16 -30.34 0.18 -1.35
N ASP A 17 -31.39 0.27 -0.52
CA ASP A 17 -31.27 0.84 0.82
C ASP A 17 -30.27 0.02 1.65
N THR A 18 -29.36 0.72 2.32
CA THR A 18 -28.28 0.11 3.12
C THR A 18 -28.43 0.47 4.60
N PRO A 19 -27.80 -0.30 5.52
CA PRO A 19 -27.85 -0.01 6.95
C PRO A 19 -27.42 1.43 7.28
N LYS A 20 -28.30 2.18 7.94
CA LYS A 20 -28.03 3.54 8.42
C LYS A 20 -27.46 3.49 9.82
N GLU A 21 -26.17 3.19 9.90
CA GLU A 21 -25.44 3.03 11.16
C GLU A 21 -24.11 3.80 11.16
N SER A 22 -23.36 3.66 12.24
CA SER A 22 -22.02 4.25 12.38
C SER A 22 -21.02 3.14 12.66
N ILE A 23 -20.08 2.92 11.74
CA ILE A 23 -19.05 1.92 11.93
C ILE A 23 -17.96 2.52 12.82
N TRP A 24 -17.79 1.92 14.00
CA TRP A 24 -16.69 2.20 14.90
C TRP A 24 -15.35 1.91 14.21
N LEU A 25 -14.43 2.87 14.21
CA LEU A 25 -13.08 2.67 13.68
C LEU A 25 -12.15 2.21 14.79
N SER A 26 -11.38 1.15 14.54
CA SER A 26 -10.29 0.75 15.43
C SER A 26 -9.17 1.77 15.40
N ARG A 27 -8.29 1.76 16.41
CA ARG A 27 -7.11 2.63 16.38
C ARG A 27 -6.15 2.28 15.25
N LEU A 28 -6.15 1.02 14.77
CA LEU A 28 -5.40 0.60 13.58
C LEU A 28 -5.93 1.24 12.29
N ASP A 29 -7.23 1.56 12.23
CA ASP A 29 -7.81 2.29 11.10
C ASP A 29 -7.38 3.77 11.08
N MET A 30 -7.17 4.34 12.27
CA MET A 30 -6.88 5.77 12.44
C MET A 30 -5.39 6.09 12.43
N ILE A 31 -4.52 5.16 12.87
CA ILE A 31 -3.05 5.33 12.85
C ILE A 31 -2.48 5.34 11.42
N GLY A 32 -3.29 4.90 10.45
CA GLY A 32 -2.90 4.60 9.07
C GLY A 32 -2.43 5.79 8.23
N SER A 33 -2.87 7.02 8.50
CA SER A 33 -2.37 8.26 7.88
C SER A 33 -3.24 9.43 8.34
N PRO A 34 -2.69 10.60 8.73
CA PRO A 34 -3.50 11.79 8.84
C PRO A 34 -3.99 12.20 7.43
N TYR A 35 -5.28 11.95 7.17
CA TYR A 35 -6.07 12.54 6.09
C TYR A 35 -5.55 12.28 4.66
N SER A 36 -5.46 11.02 4.23
CA SER A 36 -5.10 10.75 2.84
C SER A 36 -5.93 9.65 2.20
N HIS A 37 -6.42 9.98 1.00
CA HIS A 37 -6.80 8.99 0.02
C HIS A 37 -5.51 8.33 -0.49
N LEU A 38 -5.46 7.01 -0.47
CA LEU A 38 -4.43 6.24 -1.14
C LEU A 38 -4.81 6.07 -2.60
N ASN A 39 -3.82 6.28 -3.45
CA ASN A 39 -3.98 6.25 -4.88
C ASN A 39 -3.44 4.93 -5.44
N VAL A 40 -4.32 4.19 -6.12
CA VAL A 40 -4.01 2.92 -6.79
C VAL A 40 -4.63 2.99 -8.18
N MET A 41 -3.95 2.46 -9.19
CA MET A 41 -4.51 2.40 -10.54
C MET A 41 -4.32 1.02 -11.15
N PHE A 42 -5.19 0.75 -12.12
CA PHE A 42 -5.23 -0.48 -12.91
C PHE A 42 -5.28 -0.09 -14.37
N VAL A 43 -4.41 -0.67 -15.20
CA VAL A 43 -4.37 -0.39 -16.64
C VAL A 43 -4.76 -1.63 -17.42
N PHE A 44 -5.73 -1.46 -18.32
CA PHE A 44 -6.34 -2.52 -19.12
C PHE A 44 -6.12 -2.23 -20.61
N PRO A 45 -5.45 -3.13 -21.34
CA PRO A 45 -5.27 -2.98 -22.78
C PRO A 45 -6.51 -3.43 -23.56
N ASN A 46 -6.92 -2.67 -24.57
CA ASN A 46 -7.98 -3.08 -25.50
C ASN A 46 -7.41 -3.92 -26.65
N ILE A 47 -6.96 -5.14 -26.36
CA ILE A 47 -6.26 -6.00 -27.34
C ILE A 47 -7.18 -6.38 -28.52
N SER A 48 -8.47 -6.58 -28.26
CA SER A 48 -9.45 -6.99 -29.28
C SER A 48 -10.04 -5.82 -30.07
N ASN A 49 -9.65 -4.57 -29.79
CA ASN A 49 -10.27 -3.35 -30.33
C ASN A 49 -11.81 -3.37 -30.21
N ALA A 50 -12.32 -3.88 -29.09
CA ALA A 50 -13.75 -3.97 -28.86
C ALA A 50 -14.34 -2.56 -28.67
N PRO A 51 -15.42 -2.19 -29.38
CA PRO A 51 -16.00 -0.85 -29.31
C PRO A 51 -16.70 -0.57 -27.97
N ASP A 52 -17.14 -1.63 -27.29
CA ASP A 52 -17.78 -1.64 -25.96
C ASP A 52 -16.79 -1.93 -24.82
N PHE A 53 -15.48 -1.91 -25.10
CA PHE A 53 -14.45 -2.15 -24.10
C PHE A 53 -14.58 -1.18 -22.92
N PHE A 54 -14.76 -1.74 -21.71
CA PHE A 54 -14.99 -0.96 -20.50
C PHE A 54 -16.17 0.03 -20.65
N ASP A 55 -17.33 -0.43 -21.10
CA ASP A 55 -18.55 0.40 -21.09
C ASP A 55 -18.77 0.97 -19.67
N SER A 56 -18.77 2.30 -19.57
CA SER A 56 -18.87 2.98 -18.28
C SER A 56 -20.21 2.76 -17.61
N ASN A 57 -21.28 2.46 -18.35
CA ASN A 57 -22.57 2.14 -17.77
C ASN A 57 -22.54 0.80 -17.03
N VAL A 58 -21.96 -0.24 -17.63
CA VAL A 58 -21.77 -1.55 -16.99
C VAL A 58 -20.92 -1.40 -15.72
N VAL A 59 -19.82 -0.66 -15.82
CA VAL A 59 -18.91 -0.41 -14.69
C VAL A 59 -19.60 0.37 -13.56
N LYS A 60 -20.36 1.42 -13.87
CA LYS A 60 -21.14 2.22 -12.90
C LYS A 60 -22.29 1.42 -12.27
N GLU A 61 -23.00 0.60 -13.05
CA GLU A 61 -24.08 -0.25 -12.54
C GLU A 61 -23.54 -1.30 -11.56
N ALA A 62 -22.46 -1.99 -11.94
CA ALA A 62 -21.77 -2.92 -11.04
C ALA A 62 -21.24 -2.21 -9.78
N LEU A 63 -20.79 -0.94 -9.90
CA LEU A 63 -20.34 -0.14 -8.77
C LEU A 63 -21.51 0.15 -7.81
N SER A 64 -22.67 0.53 -8.34
CA SER A 64 -23.88 0.74 -7.55
C SER A 64 -24.29 -0.53 -6.79
N LYS A 65 -24.21 -1.70 -7.45
CA LYS A 65 -24.53 -3.00 -6.83
C LYS A 65 -23.52 -3.41 -5.76
N ILE A 66 -22.21 -3.29 -5.98
CA ILE A 66 -21.20 -3.70 -5.00
C ILE A 66 -21.19 -2.80 -3.76
N LEU A 67 -21.66 -1.55 -3.89
CA LEU A 67 -21.82 -0.64 -2.75
C LEU A 67 -22.95 -1.07 -1.79
N VAL A 68 -23.79 -2.05 -2.13
CA VAL A 68 -24.77 -2.61 -1.19
C VAL A 68 -24.06 -3.43 -0.09
N PRO A 69 -23.27 -4.48 -0.40
CA PRO A 69 -22.50 -5.18 0.62
C PRO A 69 -21.34 -4.33 1.18
N PHE A 70 -20.70 -3.48 0.37
CA PHE A 70 -19.63 -2.57 0.82
C PHE A 70 -20.16 -1.18 1.22
N TYR A 71 -21.38 -1.11 1.80
CA TYR A 71 -22.08 0.13 2.11
C TYR A 71 -21.31 1.20 2.91
N PRO A 72 -20.38 0.88 3.83
CA PRO A 72 -19.64 1.94 4.51
C PRO A 72 -18.81 2.78 3.55
N LEU A 73 -18.43 2.26 2.38
CA LEU A 73 -17.66 2.99 1.36
C LEU A 73 -18.44 4.15 0.72
N ALA A 74 -19.78 4.05 0.68
CA ALA A 74 -20.68 5.12 0.25
C ALA A 74 -20.95 6.16 1.36
N GLY A 75 -20.42 5.93 2.56
CA GLY A 75 -20.57 6.79 3.72
C GLY A 75 -19.64 8.00 3.73
N ARG A 76 -19.54 8.66 4.89
CA ARG A 76 -18.63 9.79 5.15
C ARG A 76 -17.96 9.61 6.50
N LEU A 77 -16.78 10.20 6.70
CA LEU A 77 -16.20 10.27 8.04
C LEU A 77 -17.02 11.20 8.92
N LYS A 78 -17.17 10.84 10.19
CA LYS A 78 -17.67 11.74 11.23
C LYS A 78 -16.89 11.57 12.52
N VAL A 79 -17.03 12.54 13.41
CA VAL A 79 -16.55 12.43 14.79
C VAL A 79 -17.75 12.17 15.68
N ASN A 80 -17.64 11.16 16.54
CA ASN A 80 -18.62 10.88 17.57
C ASN A 80 -18.48 11.95 18.67
N ASN A 81 -19.55 12.70 18.94
CA ASN A 81 -19.52 13.83 19.87
C ASN A 81 -19.33 13.41 21.35
N GLU A 82 -19.66 12.17 21.71
CA GLU A 82 -19.54 11.66 23.07
C GLU A 82 -18.14 11.11 23.35
N SER A 83 -17.61 10.29 22.44
CA SER A 83 -16.31 9.64 22.60
C SER A 83 -15.14 10.39 21.98
N GLY A 84 -15.41 11.37 21.10
CA GLY A 84 -14.40 12.04 20.28
C GLY A 84 -13.74 11.14 19.22
N ARG A 85 -14.16 9.88 19.11
CA ARG A 85 -13.61 8.91 18.16
C ARG A 85 -14.17 9.16 16.75
N ARG A 86 -13.36 8.88 15.72
CA ARG A 86 -13.82 8.88 14.33
C ARG A 86 -14.60 7.61 14.01
N GLU A 87 -15.64 7.78 13.22
CA GLU A 87 -16.51 6.73 12.74
C GLU A 87 -16.78 6.92 11.24
N ILE A 88 -17.29 5.88 10.59
CA ILE A 88 -17.87 5.99 9.26
C ILE A 88 -19.39 6.09 9.42
N ASP A 89 -19.94 7.23 9.03
CA ASP A 89 -21.37 7.44 8.91
C ASP A 89 -21.89 6.78 7.63
N CYS A 90 -22.62 5.67 7.76
CA CYS A 90 -23.19 4.92 6.64
C CYS A 90 -24.45 5.62 6.11
N ASN A 91 -24.27 6.82 5.54
CA ASN A 91 -25.35 7.68 5.04
C ASN A 91 -25.70 7.46 3.56
N GLY A 92 -25.04 6.53 2.89
CA GLY A 92 -25.35 6.17 1.50
C GLY A 92 -25.18 7.31 0.49
N LYS A 93 -24.43 8.38 0.81
CA LYS A 93 -24.18 9.53 -0.09
C LYS A 93 -23.38 9.20 -1.36
N GLY A 94 -22.99 7.94 -1.51
CA GLY A 94 -22.33 7.43 -2.71
C GLY A 94 -20.86 7.81 -2.82
N VAL A 95 -20.28 7.34 -3.91
CA VAL A 95 -18.87 7.51 -4.29
C VAL A 95 -18.78 8.37 -5.55
N VAL A 96 -17.65 9.02 -5.77
CA VAL A 96 -17.45 9.86 -6.97
C VAL A 96 -16.89 9.00 -8.10
N PHE A 97 -17.53 9.05 -9.28
CA PHE A 97 -17.07 8.40 -10.50
C PHE A 97 -16.82 9.45 -11.59
N ILE A 98 -15.60 9.46 -12.14
CA ILE A 98 -15.15 10.43 -13.13
C ILE A 98 -14.86 9.70 -14.44
N GLU A 99 -15.45 10.16 -15.53
CA GLU A 99 -15.12 9.68 -16.87
C GLU A 99 -14.23 10.70 -17.57
N ALA A 100 -13.12 10.23 -18.12
CA ALA A 100 -12.15 11.10 -18.77
C ALA A 100 -11.52 10.43 -20.01
N GLU A 101 -10.86 11.25 -20.83
CA GLU A 101 -10.08 10.82 -21.97
C GLU A 101 -8.74 11.55 -22.04
N THR A 102 -7.74 10.89 -22.64
CA THR A 102 -6.46 11.51 -22.97
C THR A 102 -5.85 10.91 -24.23
N THR A 103 -5.12 11.72 -24.98
CA THR A 103 -4.36 11.30 -26.16
C THR A 103 -2.96 10.78 -25.81
N ILE A 104 -2.57 10.80 -24.53
CA ILE A 104 -1.21 10.42 -24.11
C ILE A 104 -1.22 9.02 -23.53
N MET A 105 -0.31 8.18 -24.03
CA MET A 105 -0.03 6.88 -23.42
C MET A 105 1.05 7.04 -22.33
N PRO A 106 0.72 6.80 -21.05
CA PRO A 106 1.63 7.06 -19.92
C PRO A 106 2.62 5.92 -19.65
N LEU A 107 2.43 4.77 -20.32
CA LEU A 107 3.21 3.56 -20.10
C LEU A 107 4.52 3.64 -20.88
N VAL A 108 5.62 3.43 -20.17
CA VAL A 108 6.95 3.24 -20.75
C VAL A 108 7.23 1.74 -20.77
N ILE A 109 7.79 1.26 -21.86
CA ILE A 109 8.33 -0.10 -21.94
C ILE A 109 9.78 0.01 -21.48
N ASP A 110 10.17 -0.81 -20.51
CA ASP A 110 11.57 -1.00 -20.19
C ASP A 110 12.23 -1.80 -21.33
N ASP A 111 13.10 -1.17 -22.11
CA ASP A 111 13.76 -1.80 -23.26
C ASP A 111 14.63 -3.01 -22.85
N ASP A 112 15.13 -3.04 -21.61
CA ASP A 112 15.98 -4.14 -21.12
C ASP A 112 15.17 -5.38 -20.71
N PHE A 113 13.88 -5.21 -20.39
CA PHE A 113 13.08 -6.28 -19.75
C PHE A 113 11.67 -6.48 -20.33
N GLY A 114 11.22 -5.65 -21.26
CA GLY A 114 9.94 -5.77 -21.96
C GLY A 114 8.70 -5.54 -21.10
N GLU A 115 8.84 -5.09 -19.86
CA GLU A 115 7.71 -4.78 -18.98
C GLU A 115 7.27 -3.33 -19.11
N LYS A 116 5.95 -3.12 -19.12
CA LYS A 116 5.36 -1.80 -19.08
C LYS A 116 5.27 -1.31 -17.64
N TYR A 117 5.83 -0.15 -17.36
CA TYR A 117 5.64 0.54 -16.09
C TYR A 117 5.22 1.99 -16.35
N MET A 118 4.64 2.61 -15.33
CA MET A 118 4.40 4.04 -15.36
C MET A 118 5.68 4.76 -14.96
N SER A 119 6.23 5.59 -15.84
CA SER A 119 7.40 6.39 -15.49
C SER A 119 7.08 7.25 -14.25
N PRO A 120 7.90 7.18 -13.18
CA PRO A 120 7.75 8.02 -12.01
C PRO A 120 7.86 9.52 -12.31
N ASP A 121 8.40 9.90 -13.47
CA ASP A 121 8.51 11.29 -13.91
C ASP A 121 7.35 11.74 -14.82
N SER A 122 6.53 10.79 -15.31
CA SER A 122 5.38 11.07 -16.18
C SER A 122 4.41 12.09 -15.56
N GLU A 123 4.33 13.29 -16.14
CA GLU A 123 3.46 14.36 -15.64
C GLU A 123 1.99 13.93 -15.63
N ILE A 124 1.58 13.15 -16.65
CA ILE A 124 0.20 12.63 -16.74
C ILE A 124 -0.10 11.56 -15.69
N GLY A 125 0.92 10.84 -15.19
CA GLY A 125 0.74 9.79 -14.18
C GLY A 125 0.03 10.28 -12.91
N LYS A 126 0.19 11.57 -12.57
CA LYS A 126 -0.51 12.18 -11.43
C LYS A 126 -1.97 12.50 -11.73
N ASP A 127 -2.28 12.86 -12.97
CA ASP A 127 -3.63 13.25 -13.38
C ASP A 127 -4.53 12.03 -13.63
N LEU A 128 -3.96 10.83 -13.78
CA LEU A 128 -4.71 9.57 -13.89
C LEU A 128 -5.37 9.13 -12.59
N PHE A 129 -5.04 9.77 -11.47
CA PHE A 129 -5.73 9.58 -10.20
C PHE A 129 -6.75 10.70 -9.98
N PRO A 130 -7.91 10.38 -9.38
CA PRO A 130 -8.85 11.40 -8.93
C PRO A 130 -8.19 12.40 -7.98
N LYS A 131 -8.40 13.69 -8.21
CA LYS A 131 -7.94 14.75 -7.31
C LYS A 131 -8.92 14.92 -6.15
N CYS A 132 -8.43 14.73 -4.93
CA CYS A 132 -9.21 14.96 -3.72
C CYS A 132 -8.90 16.37 -3.18
N ASP A 133 -9.87 17.26 -3.21
CA ASP A 133 -9.71 18.59 -2.64
C ASP A 133 -9.92 18.57 -1.12
N TYR A 134 -8.81 18.48 -0.38
CA TYR A 134 -8.82 18.57 1.07
C TYR A 134 -8.93 20.01 1.60
N SER A 135 -8.84 21.04 0.74
CA SER A 135 -8.91 22.43 1.19
C SER A 135 -10.30 22.77 1.75
N SER A 136 -11.35 22.23 1.13
CA SER A 136 -12.75 22.33 1.57
C SER A 136 -13.07 21.46 2.80
N ALA A 137 -12.23 20.47 3.10
CA ALA A 137 -12.43 19.50 4.18
C ALA A 137 -11.55 19.75 5.42
N ARG A 138 -10.81 20.88 5.45
CA ARG A 138 -9.96 21.24 6.59
C ARG A 138 -10.74 21.37 7.90
N GLU A 139 -12.01 21.75 7.80
CA GLU A 139 -12.90 21.96 8.94
C GLU A 139 -13.91 20.82 9.13
N ASP A 140 -14.28 20.11 8.06
CA ASP A 140 -15.25 19.01 8.12
C ASP A 140 -14.93 17.88 7.13
N LEU A 141 -14.49 16.74 7.66
CA LEU A 141 -14.23 15.52 6.88
C LEU A 141 -15.51 14.85 6.36
N SER A 142 -16.68 15.19 6.92
CA SER A 142 -17.96 14.65 6.48
C SER A 142 -18.33 15.05 5.04
N LEU A 143 -17.64 16.06 4.51
CA LEU A 143 -17.78 16.52 3.14
C LEU A 143 -17.06 15.61 2.12
N LEU A 144 -16.04 14.85 2.55
CA LEU A 144 -15.24 14.03 1.64
C LEU A 144 -15.83 12.63 1.43
N PRO A 145 -16.15 12.24 0.18
CA PRO A 145 -16.34 10.84 -0.18
C PRO A 145 -15.17 9.98 0.28
N LEU A 146 -15.44 8.74 0.68
CA LEU A 146 -14.40 7.77 1.03
C LEU A 146 -13.76 7.12 -0.20
N LEU A 147 -14.40 7.23 -1.36
CA LEU A 147 -13.92 6.67 -2.62
C LEU A 147 -14.17 7.64 -3.77
N PHE A 148 -13.13 7.83 -4.56
CA PHE A 148 -13.18 8.39 -5.89
C PHE A 148 -12.63 7.36 -6.88
N VAL A 149 -13.28 7.25 -8.03
CA VAL A 149 -12.85 6.41 -9.14
C VAL A 149 -12.80 7.26 -10.40
N GLN A 150 -11.74 7.14 -11.19
CA GLN A 150 -11.58 7.80 -12.47
C GLN A 150 -11.31 6.75 -13.55
N LEU A 151 -12.22 6.63 -14.50
CA LEU A 151 -12.05 5.84 -15.71
C LEU A 151 -11.53 6.77 -16.82
N THR A 152 -10.26 6.60 -17.18
CA THR A 152 -9.61 7.38 -18.25
C THR A 152 -9.36 6.50 -19.47
N ARG A 153 -9.97 6.85 -20.61
CA ARG A 153 -9.72 6.17 -21.89
C ARG A 153 -8.53 6.80 -22.61
N PHE A 154 -7.63 5.96 -23.11
CA PHE A 154 -6.50 6.34 -23.96
C PHE A 154 -6.91 6.34 -25.44
N GLU A 155 -6.12 7.03 -26.28
CA GLU A 155 -6.31 7.06 -27.74
C GLU A 155 -6.28 5.66 -28.37
N CYS A 156 -5.47 4.74 -27.84
CA CYS A 156 -5.41 3.35 -28.28
C CYS A 156 -6.62 2.49 -27.84
N GLY A 157 -7.62 3.08 -27.19
CA GLY A 157 -8.80 2.38 -26.67
C GLY A 157 -8.58 1.67 -25.33
N GLY A 158 -7.34 1.56 -24.84
CA GLY A 158 -7.04 1.07 -23.50
C GLY A 158 -7.60 1.99 -22.40
N VAL A 159 -7.75 1.45 -21.19
CA VAL A 159 -8.36 2.15 -20.05
C VAL A 159 -7.46 2.12 -18.83
N CYS A 160 -7.38 3.26 -18.13
CA CYS A 160 -6.87 3.34 -16.77
C CYS A 160 -8.05 3.54 -15.81
N LEU A 161 -8.14 2.68 -14.79
CA LEU A 161 -9.04 2.84 -13.66
C LEU A 161 -8.22 3.32 -12.46
N GLY A 162 -8.24 4.63 -12.23
CA GLY A 162 -7.55 5.28 -11.11
C GLY A 162 -8.46 5.41 -9.89
N PHE A 163 -7.93 5.13 -8.72
CA PHE A 163 -8.65 5.19 -7.45
C PHE A 163 -8.00 6.22 -6.53
N ALA A 164 -8.83 6.87 -5.73
CA ALA A 164 -8.42 7.54 -4.50
C ALA A 164 -9.35 7.04 -3.39
N HIS A 165 -8.86 6.14 -2.53
CA HIS A 165 -9.67 5.52 -1.46
C HIS A 165 -9.16 5.92 -0.07
N HIS A 166 -10.07 6.26 0.84
CA HIS A 166 -9.70 6.80 2.14
C HIS A 166 -9.20 5.68 3.07
N HIS A 167 -7.96 5.79 3.57
CA HIS A 167 -7.32 4.70 4.31
C HIS A 167 -8.01 4.33 5.64
N HIS A 168 -8.84 5.23 6.22
CA HIS A 168 -9.65 4.88 7.40
C HIS A 168 -10.72 3.81 7.08
N PHE A 169 -11.18 3.72 5.82
CA PHE A 169 -12.10 2.66 5.42
C PHE A 169 -11.40 1.31 5.35
N SER A 170 -10.26 1.22 4.66
CA SER A 170 -9.63 -0.07 4.36
C SER A 170 -8.11 0.02 4.27
N ASP A 171 -7.43 -1.09 4.59
CA ASP A 171 -6.08 -1.34 4.12
C ASP A 171 -6.07 -1.90 2.68
N GLY A 172 -4.89 -2.16 2.13
CA GLY A 172 -4.73 -2.69 0.78
C GLY A 172 -5.46 -4.02 0.53
N ALA A 173 -5.48 -4.94 1.50
CA ALA A 173 -6.15 -6.23 1.30
C ALA A 173 -7.67 -6.08 1.19
N SER A 174 -8.28 -5.25 2.05
CA SER A 174 -9.71 -4.91 1.96
C SER A 174 -10.02 -4.11 0.70
N PHE A 175 -9.13 -3.22 0.26
CA PHE A 175 -9.29 -2.47 -1.00
C PHE A 175 -9.31 -3.39 -2.22
N PHE A 176 -8.35 -4.31 -2.36
CA PHE A 176 -8.34 -5.25 -3.48
C PHE A 176 -9.50 -6.25 -3.41
N HIS A 177 -9.95 -6.64 -2.20
CA HIS A 177 -11.18 -7.43 -2.03
C HIS A 177 -12.39 -6.70 -2.64
N PHE A 178 -12.58 -5.41 -2.32
CA PHE A 178 -13.64 -4.59 -2.92
C PHE A 178 -13.54 -4.53 -4.45
N VAL A 179 -12.36 -4.20 -5.00
CA VAL A 179 -12.18 -4.05 -6.46
C VAL A 179 -12.43 -5.37 -7.20
N ASN A 180 -11.97 -6.50 -6.64
CA ASN A 180 -12.16 -7.81 -7.26
C ASN A 180 -13.63 -8.25 -7.23
N GLU A 181 -14.35 -8.03 -6.13
CA GLU A 181 -15.79 -8.33 -6.07
C GLU A 181 -16.61 -7.38 -6.96
N TRP A 182 -16.19 -6.12 -7.09
CA TRP A 182 -16.78 -5.19 -8.06
C TRP A 182 -16.63 -5.70 -9.50
N ALA A 183 -15.42 -6.12 -9.86
CA ALA A 183 -15.12 -6.67 -11.18
C ALA A 183 -15.95 -7.93 -11.47
N ARG A 184 -16.15 -8.80 -10.46
CA ARG A 184 -17.04 -9.97 -10.56
C ARG A 184 -18.49 -9.60 -10.85
N LEU A 185 -19.04 -8.61 -10.17
CA LEU A 185 -20.41 -8.14 -10.45
C LEU A 185 -20.53 -7.56 -11.87
N ALA A 186 -19.51 -6.87 -12.36
CA ALA A 186 -19.50 -6.36 -13.75
C ALA A 186 -19.54 -7.49 -14.78
N LYS A 187 -19.01 -8.68 -14.44
CA LYS A 187 -19.12 -9.91 -15.24
C LYS A 187 -20.47 -10.62 -15.14
N GLY A 188 -21.41 -10.09 -14.36
CA GLY A 188 -22.68 -10.74 -14.06
C GLY A 188 -22.55 -11.96 -13.12
N LEU A 189 -21.46 -12.05 -12.37
CA LEU A 189 -21.28 -13.06 -11.32
C LEU A 189 -21.70 -12.50 -9.96
N ASP A 190 -22.05 -13.37 -9.02
CA ASP A 190 -22.33 -12.97 -7.64
C ASP A 190 -21.04 -12.63 -6.86
N VAL A 191 -21.23 -11.85 -5.80
CA VAL A 191 -20.20 -11.59 -4.78
C VAL A 191 -19.77 -12.93 -4.17
N ALA A 192 -18.49 -13.25 -4.27
CA ALA A 192 -17.97 -14.52 -3.77
C ALA A 192 -17.76 -14.48 -2.24
N ILE A 193 -17.20 -13.39 -1.73
CA ILE A 193 -16.94 -13.19 -0.31
C ILE A 193 -17.57 -11.88 0.13
N TYR A 194 -18.62 -11.96 0.94
CA TYR A 194 -19.27 -10.78 1.51
C TYR A 194 -18.37 -10.11 2.56
N PRO A 195 -18.30 -8.77 2.56
CA PRO A 195 -17.50 -8.05 3.54
C PRO A 195 -18.14 -8.09 4.93
N VAL A 196 -17.30 -8.15 5.97
CA VAL A 196 -17.69 -8.05 7.38
C VAL A 196 -17.14 -6.74 7.94
N HIS A 197 -18.04 -5.87 8.39
CA HIS A 197 -17.69 -4.50 8.84
C HIS A 197 -17.62 -4.35 10.37
N ASP A 198 -17.90 -5.41 11.13
CA ASP A 198 -17.80 -5.38 12.60
C ASP A 198 -16.34 -5.26 13.04
N ARG A 199 -15.88 -4.04 13.33
CA ARG A 199 -14.50 -3.81 13.77
C ARG A 199 -14.33 -3.95 15.29
N ALA A 200 -15.41 -3.68 16.04
CA ALA A 200 -15.37 -3.68 17.49
C ALA A 200 -15.13 -5.09 18.03
N THR A 201 -15.84 -6.10 17.54
CA THR A 201 -15.68 -7.48 18.01
C THR A 201 -14.26 -8.01 17.83
N TYR A 202 -13.59 -7.67 16.72
CA TYR A 202 -12.27 -8.24 16.42
C TYR A 202 -11.10 -7.38 16.90
N LEU A 203 -11.21 -6.04 16.86
CA LEU A 203 -10.11 -5.11 17.07
C LEU A 203 -10.30 -4.15 18.26
N ALA A 204 -11.35 -4.30 19.06
CA ALA A 204 -11.44 -3.55 20.32
C ALA A 204 -10.24 -3.89 21.24
N PRO A 205 -9.75 -2.89 21.99
CA PRO A 205 -8.77 -3.11 23.06
C PRO A 205 -9.37 -4.00 24.16
N ARG A 206 -8.50 -4.62 24.97
CA ARG A 206 -8.92 -5.23 26.23
C ARG A 206 -9.32 -4.15 27.23
N HIS A 207 -10.15 -4.53 28.21
CA HIS A 207 -10.60 -3.63 29.27
C HIS A 207 -10.25 -4.22 30.65
N PRO A 208 -9.26 -3.66 31.38
CA PRO A 208 -8.37 -2.56 30.96
C PRO A 208 -7.36 -2.99 29.87
N PRO A 209 -6.78 -2.05 29.11
CA PRO A 209 -5.71 -2.35 28.15
C PRO A 209 -4.51 -3.01 28.86
N GLN A 210 -3.93 -4.06 28.26
CA GLN A 210 -2.81 -4.82 28.81
C GLN A 210 -1.59 -4.71 27.86
N VAL A 211 -0.68 -3.79 28.19
CA VAL A 211 0.57 -3.60 27.43
C VAL A 211 1.68 -4.44 28.06
N ASN A 212 1.96 -5.59 27.44
CA ASN A 212 2.90 -6.59 27.97
C ASN A 212 4.28 -6.54 27.28
N PHE A 213 4.40 -5.81 26.16
CA PHE A 213 5.60 -5.77 25.34
C PHE A 213 6.08 -4.34 25.08
N ARG A 214 7.39 -4.22 24.80
CA ARG A 214 7.97 -2.99 24.25
C ARG A 214 7.68 -2.93 22.75
N HIS A 215 6.87 -1.98 22.34
CA HIS A 215 6.47 -1.80 20.95
C HIS A 215 7.42 -0.85 20.20
N LEU A 216 8.53 -1.38 19.69
CA LEU A 216 9.57 -0.64 18.96
C LEU A 216 9.03 0.10 17.72
N GLU A 217 7.91 -0.36 17.17
CA GLU A 217 7.17 0.29 16.09
C GLU A 217 6.83 1.74 16.41
N TYR A 218 6.49 2.03 17.67
CA TYR A 218 5.99 3.32 18.10
C TYR A 218 7.03 4.19 18.80
N GLU A 219 8.27 3.73 18.88
CA GLU A 219 9.37 4.52 19.42
C GLU A 219 9.90 5.52 18.36
N PRO A 220 10.46 6.67 18.81
CA PRO A 220 11.07 7.63 17.90
C PRO A 220 12.05 6.98 16.93
N SER A 221 11.92 7.28 15.65
CA SER A 221 12.83 6.79 14.62
C SER A 221 14.21 7.43 14.73
N ILE A 222 15.19 6.76 14.15
CA ILE A 222 16.58 7.23 14.14
C ILE A 222 16.61 8.55 13.36
N PRO A 223 17.26 9.62 13.88
CA PRO A 223 17.26 10.93 13.25
C PRO A 223 17.70 10.87 11.77
N PRO A 224 17.01 11.58 10.86
CA PRO A 224 17.37 11.59 9.45
C PRO A 224 18.78 12.12 9.17
N LEU A 225 19.50 11.41 8.31
CA LEU A 225 20.79 11.77 7.74
C LEU A 225 20.58 12.19 6.28
N ILE A 226 20.61 13.49 6.03
CA ILE A 226 20.42 14.07 4.70
C ILE A 226 21.80 14.28 4.06
N PRO A 227 22.02 13.82 2.80
CA PRO A 227 23.26 14.05 2.07
C PRO A 227 23.56 15.54 1.96
N LYS A 228 24.84 15.90 2.15
CA LYS A 228 25.30 17.26 1.89
C LYS A 228 25.47 17.45 0.37
N PRO A 229 25.01 18.58 -0.21
CA PRO A 229 25.31 18.91 -1.59
C PRO A 229 26.82 18.93 -1.85
N VAL A 230 27.29 18.18 -2.83
CA VAL A 230 28.67 18.29 -3.33
C VAL A 230 28.63 19.34 -4.44
N THR A 231 28.88 20.60 -4.08
CA THR A 231 28.98 21.77 -4.98
C THR A 231 27.80 22.06 -5.91
N GLY A 232 26.95 23.03 -5.56
CA GLY A 232 25.95 23.64 -6.48
C GLY A 232 24.74 22.76 -6.85
N ASP A 233 24.86 21.44 -6.71
CA ASP A 233 23.78 20.51 -7.06
C ASP A 233 22.69 20.45 -5.99
N VAL A 234 21.43 20.46 -6.43
CA VAL A 234 20.28 20.25 -5.54
C VAL A 234 20.12 18.75 -5.30
N VAL A 235 20.25 18.32 -4.03
CA VAL A 235 19.90 16.95 -3.62
C VAL A 235 18.41 16.75 -3.81
N LYS A 236 18.04 16.02 -4.86
CA LYS A 236 16.65 15.65 -5.16
C LYS A 236 16.37 14.23 -4.67
N GLU A 237 15.09 13.93 -4.48
CA GLU A 237 14.62 12.56 -4.29
C GLU A 237 14.13 12.01 -5.64
N ILE A 238 14.63 10.85 -6.04
CA ILE A 238 14.29 10.21 -7.31
C ILE A 238 13.69 8.84 -7.02
N GLU A 239 12.61 8.53 -7.69
CA GLU A 239 11.96 7.22 -7.65
C GLU A 239 12.43 6.37 -8.82
N CYS A 240 12.69 5.09 -8.59
CA CYS A 240 13.04 4.13 -9.62
C CYS A 240 12.25 2.83 -9.43
N VAL A 241 12.00 2.16 -10.54
CA VAL A 241 11.46 0.79 -10.60
C VAL A 241 12.59 -0.09 -11.09
N LEU A 242 12.90 -1.15 -10.36
CA LEU A 242 14.01 -2.05 -10.65
C LEU A 242 13.49 -3.48 -10.63
N LYS A 243 13.64 -4.19 -11.75
CA LYS A 243 13.20 -5.57 -11.89
C LYS A 243 14.30 -6.52 -11.41
N ILE A 244 13.91 -7.53 -10.65
CA ILE A 244 14.79 -8.61 -10.20
C ILE A 244 14.25 -9.90 -10.76
N SER A 245 15.02 -10.53 -11.65
CA SER A 245 14.60 -11.73 -12.37
C SER A 245 14.44 -12.93 -11.42
N LYS A 246 13.75 -13.96 -11.90
CA LYS A 246 13.62 -15.21 -11.16
C LYS A 246 14.97 -15.84 -10.84
N GLU A 247 15.90 -15.82 -11.79
CA GLU A 247 17.25 -16.37 -11.66
C GLU A 247 18.05 -15.61 -10.59
N GLN A 248 17.96 -14.28 -10.60
CA GLN A 248 18.56 -13.41 -9.59
C GLN A 248 17.99 -13.70 -8.19
N ILE A 249 16.67 -13.88 -8.07
CA ILE A 249 16.03 -14.25 -6.81
C ILE A 249 16.48 -15.63 -6.33
N ASP A 250 16.58 -16.60 -7.24
CA ASP A 250 17.00 -17.95 -6.90
C ASP A 250 18.48 -17.98 -6.46
N ALA A 251 19.34 -17.15 -7.06
CA ALA A 251 20.72 -16.93 -6.61
C ALA A 251 20.79 -16.31 -5.20
N LEU A 252 20.01 -15.26 -4.93
CA LEU A 252 19.92 -14.64 -3.59
C LEU A 252 19.40 -15.64 -2.54
N LYS A 253 18.42 -16.48 -2.90
CA LYS A 253 17.93 -17.55 -2.00
C LYS A 253 19.01 -18.59 -1.72
N LEU A 254 19.84 -18.92 -2.69
CA LEU A 254 20.97 -19.82 -2.51
C LEU A 254 21.99 -19.21 -1.55
N GLU A 255 22.36 -17.93 -1.71
CA GLU A 255 23.24 -17.20 -0.76
C GLU A 255 22.65 -17.22 0.66
N ALA A 256 21.34 -16.99 0.80
CA ALA A 256 20.66 -16.96 2.09
C ALA A 256 20.47 -18.35 2.74
N THR A 257 20.83 -19.44 2.07
CA THR A 257 20.64 -20.82 2.57
C THR A 257 21.89 -21.69 2.54
N SER A 258 22.96 -21.27 1.86
CA SER A 258 24.16 -22.06 1.58
C SER A 258 24.89 -22.59 2.82
N GLU A 259 24.86 -21.84 3.92
CA GLU A 259 25.58 -22.22 5.15
C GLU A 259 24.80 -23.20 6.05
N GLY A 260 23.52 -23.49 5.74
CA GLY A 260 22.70 -24.40 6.55
C GLY A 260 22.47 -23.95 8.00
N VAL A 261 22.72 -22.66 8.30
CA VAL A 261 22.69 -22.09 9.66
C VAL A 261 21.25 -21.88 10.16
N LEU A 262 20.32 -21.58 9.25
CA LEU A 262 18.94 -21.28 9.60
C LEU A 262 18.13 -22.57 9.81
N SER A 263 17.36 -22.63 10.91
CA SER A 263 16.45 -23.73 11.22
C SER A 263 15.17 -23.72 10.37
N TYR A 264 15.01 -22.72 9.51
CA TYR A 264 13.87 -22.54 8.61
C TYR A 264 14.37 -22.11 7.24
N LYS A 265 13.50 -22.21 6.22
CA LYS A 265 13.79 -21.72 4.87
C LYS A 265 13.29 -20.27 4.74
N PRO A 266 14.17 -19.28 4.48
CA PRO A 266 13.74 -17.92 4.19
C PRO A 266 12.79 -17.85 3.01
N SER A 267 11.73 -17.07 3.17
CA SER A 267 10.80 -16.71 2.11
C SER A 267 11.47 -15.77 1.10
N THR A 268 10.93 -15.71 -0.13
CA THR A 268 11.37 -14.73 -1.14
C THR A 268 11.35 -13.30 -0.58
N PHE A 269 10.33 -12.96 0.22
CA PHE A 269 10.21 -11.63 0.80
C PHE A 269 11.33 -11.31 1.79
N GLU A 270 11.69 -12.24 2.68
CA GLU A 270 12.76 -12.04 3.66
C GLU A 270 14.13 -11.86 2.98
N VAL A 271 14.42 -12.69 1.98
CA VAL A 271 15.66 -12.61 1.21
C VAL A 271 15.73 -11.31 0.42
N LEU A 272 14.68 -11.00 -0.34
CA LEU A 272 14.65 -9.81 -1.20
C LEU A 272 14.68 -8.52 -0.39
N SER A 273 13.93 -8.47 0.72
CA SER A 273 13.94 -7.31 1.62
C SER A 273 15.29 -7.15 2.33
N GLY A 274 15.93 -8.25 2.71
CA GLY A 274 17.28 -8.24 3.27
C GLY A 274 18.30 -7.68 2.29
N HIS A 275 18.22 -8.11 1.03
CA HIS A 275 19.08 -7.62 -0.05
C HIS A 275 18.85 -6.13 -0.31
N VAL A 276 17.59 -5.70 -0.50
CA VAL A 276 17.24 -4.28 -0.72
C VAL A 276 17.69 -3.41 0.46
N TRP A 277 17.51 -3.87 1.71
CA TRP A 277 17.95 -3.13 2.89
C TRP A 277 19.47 -3.00 2.95
N ARG A 278 20.21 -4.09 2.72
CA ARG A 278 21.68 -4.10 2.59
C ARG A 278 22.15 -3.13 1.51
N THR A 279 21.59 -3.21 0.31
CA THR A 279 21.96 -2.38 -0.84
C THR A 279 21.69 -0.90 -0.55
N ALA A 280 20.57 -0.57 0.10
CA ALA A 280 20.28 0.80 0.52
C ALA A 280 21.30 1.31 1.55
N CYS A 281 21.68 0.50 2.55
CA CYS A 281 22.70 0.86 3.53
C CYS A 281 24.07 1.10 2.87
N LYS A 282 24.49 0.23 1.94
CA LYS A 282 25.72 0.40 1.14
C LYS A 282 25.69 1.70 0.33
N ALA A 283 24.62 1.91 -0.43
CA ALA A 283 24.46 3.07 -1.31
C ALA A 283 24.39 4.41 -0.54
N ARG A 284 23.96 4.39 0.72
CA ARG A 284 23.92 5.56 1.61
C ARG A 284 25.27 5.87 2.27
N GLY A 285 26.27 5.00 2.15
CA GLY A 285 27.59 5.20 2.75
C GLY A 285 27.55 5.38 4.27
N LEU A 286 26.69 4.62 4.95
CA LEU A 286 26.49 4.75 6.40
C LEU A 286 27.74 4.32 7.18
N ALA A 287 28.02 5.01 8.29
CA ALA A 287 29.08 4.62 9.22
C ALA A 287 28.79 3.25 9.84
N ASP A 288 29.83 2.47 10.11
CA ASP A 288 29.71 1.08 10.60
C ASP A 288 28.87 0.98 11.89
N ASP A 289 29.01 1.95 12.80
CA ASP A 289 28.33 2.02 14.10
C ASP A 289 26.93 2.67 14.07
N GLN A 290 26.49 3.16 12.90
CA GLN A 290 25.18 3.76 12.71
C GLN A 290 24.08 2.70 12.88
N ASP A 291 23.09 2.98 13.74
CA ASP A 291 21.87 2.18 13.79
C ASP A 291 21.04 2.42 12.51
N VAL A 292 20.48 1.35 11.96
CA VAL A 292 19.54 1.37 10.83
C VAL A 292 18.25 0.69 11.23
N LYS A 293 17.11 1.28 10.84
CA LYS A 293 15.76 0.75 11.14
C LYS A 293 15.05 0.38 9.84
N LEU A 294 14.58 -0.86 9.75
CA LEU A 294 13.68 -1.32 8.69
C LEU A 294 12.26 -1.49 9.24
N ILE A 295 11.29 -0.86 8.58
CA ILE A 295 9.87 -0.90 8.89
C ILE A 295 9.14 -1.74 7.83
N ILE A 296 8.39 -2.76 8.27
CA ILE A 296 7.67 -3.67 7.38
C ILE A 296 6.18 -3.68 7.76
N PRO A 297 5.30 -3.09 6.94
CA PRO A 297 3.86 -3.27 7.06
C PRO A 297 3.50 -4.76 7.03
N THR A 298 2.80 -5.23 8.06
CA THR A 298 2.59 -6.65 8.34
C THR A 298 1.09 -6.92 8.48
N ASN A 299 0.55 -7.76 7.59
CA ASN A 299 -0.87 -8.13 7.63
C ASN A 299 -1.16 -9.03 8.84
N GLY A 300 -2.05 -8.58 9.72
CA GLY A 300 -2.44 -9.29 10.94
C GLY A 300 -3.61 -10.25 10.79
N ARG A 301 -4.24 -10.36 9.62
CA ARG A 301 -5.47 -11.16 9.44
C ARG A 301 -5.32 -12.61 9.87
N SER A 302 -4.25 -13.29 9.47
CA SER A 302 -3.98 -14.68 9.84
C SER A 302 -3.38 -14.84 11.25
N ARG A 303 -3.09 -13.73 11.93
CA ARG A 303 -2.40 -13.68 13.22
C ARG A 303 -3.35 -13.39 14.38
N LEU A 304 -4.39 -12.60 14.13
CA LEU A 304 -5.52 -12.43 15.03
C LEU A 304 -6.37 -13.70 15.01
N LYS A 305 -6.20 -14.54 16.04
CA LYS A 305 -6.87 -15.84 16.18
C LYS A 305 -7.90 -15.87 17.32
N ASP A 306 -7.96 -14.82 18.13
CA ASP A 306 -8.86 -14.76 19.29
C ASP A 306 -9.53 -13.37 19.42
N PRO A 307 -10.75 -13.17 18.87
CA PRO A 307 -11.40 -14.07 17.92
C PRO A 307 -10.71 -14.05 16.56
N ALA A 308 -10.80 -15.17 15.84
CA ALA A 308 -10.29 -15.28 14.48
C ALA A 308 -11.06 -14.33 13.54
N LEU A 309 -10.32 -13.59 12.71
CA LEU A 309 -10.93 -12.70 11.73
C LEU A 309 -11.65 -13.49 10.62
N PRO A 310 -12.89 -13.11 10.26
CA PRO A 310 -13.59 -13.74 9.14
C PRO A 310 -12.87 -13.42 7.83
N GLN A 311 -12.98 -14.33 6.86
CA GLN A 311 -12.34 -14.18 5.55
C GLN A 311 -12.68 -12.84 4.87
N GLY A 312 -13.93 -12.39 5.00
CA GLY A 312 -14.42 -11.12 4.45
C GLY A 312 -14.18 -9.90 5.33
N TYR A 313 -13.37 -9.95 6.39
CA TYR A 313 -13.15 -8.78 7.24
C TYR A 313 -12.69 -7.55 6.43
N CYS A 314 -13.48 -6.48 6.50
CA CYS A 314 -13.31 -5.25 5.75
C CYS A 314 -12.95 -4.08 6.69
N GLY A 315 -11.65 -3.83 6.78
CA GLY A 315 -11.05 -2.76 7.58
C GLY A 315 -9.54 -2.76 7.47
N ASN A 316 -8.85 -2.06 8.38
CA ASN A 316 -7.39 -2.15 8.50
C ASN A 316 -6.99 -3.22 9.52
N VAL A 317 -6.08 -4.11 9.11
CA VAL A 317 -5.43 -5.09 10.01
C VAL A 317 -3.91 -5.06 9.76
N MET A 318 -3.36 -3.85 9.77
CA MET A 318 -1.96 -3.62 9.46
C MET A 318 -1.17 -3.27 10.71
N PHE A 319 -0.16 -4.08 10.99
CA PHE A 319 0.84 -3.85 12.02
C PHE A 319 2.20 -3.50 11.40
N PHE A 320 3.22 -3.23 12.21
CA PHE A 320 4.55 -2.82 11.74
C PHE A 320 5.64 -3.65 12.39
N SER A 321 6.28 -4.52 11.62
CA SER A 321 7.45 -5.27 12.06
C SER A 321 8.69 -4.39 11.95
N ILE A 322 9.46 -4.31 13.04
CA ILE A 322 10.66 -3.47 13.13
C ILE A 322 11.91 -4.32 13.28
N CYS A 323 12.87 -4.07 12.40
CA CYS A 323 14.25 -4.51 12.55
C CYS A 323 15.12 -3.29 12.87
N VAL A 324 15.91 -3.36 13.94
CA VAL A 324 16.99 -2.39 14.22
C VAL A 324 18.29 -3.18 14.30
N GLU A 325 19.31 -2.70 13.62
CA GLU A 325 20.63 -3.33 13.58
C GLU A 325 21.70 -2.29 13.25
N LYS A 326 22.98 -2.62 13.48
CA LYS A 326 24.11 -1.79 13.02
C LYS A 326 24.29 -1.89 11.51
N ALA A 327 24.59 -0.76 10.87
CA ALA A 327 24.83 -0.70 9.43
C ALA A 327 25.92 -1.68 8.99
N GLU A 328 27.02 -1.81 9.75
CA GLU A 328 28.06 -2.80 9.49
C GLU A 328 27.51 -4.22 9.40
N ASN A 329 26.68 -4.62 10.36
CA ASN A 329 26.10 -5.95 10.41
C ASN A 329 25.18 -6.21 9.21
N VAL A 330 24.40 -5.21 8.79
CA VAL A 330 23.53 -5.33 7.62
C VAL A 330 24.33 -5.40 6.32
N ILE A 331 25.44 -4.65 6.23
CA ILE A 331 26.28 -4.53 5.04
C ILE A 331 27.22 -5.71 4.84
N ARG A 332 27.90 -6.16 5.91
CA ARG A 332 29.05 -7.08 5.85
C ARG A 332 28.71 -8.52 6.23
N LYS A 333 27.67 -8.78 7.05
CA LYS A 333 27.30 -10.16 7.37
C LYS A 333 26.60 -10.85 6.20
N PRO A 334 26.66 -12.19 6.10
CA PRO A 334 25.98 -12.95 5.05
C PRO A 334 24.48 -12.69 4.96
N LEU A 335 23.87 -12.90 3.78
CA LEU A 335 22.47 -12.50 3.54
C LEU A 335 21.48 -13.23 4.44
N TRP A 336 21.79 -14.48 4.79
CA TRP A 336 21.00 -15.25 5.75
C TRP A 336 20.85 -14.52 7.09
N TYR A 337 21.87 -13.78 7.55
CA TYR A 337 21.81 -13.06 8.83
C TYR A 337 20.77 -11.93 8.77
N VAL A 338 20.80 -11.16 7.69
CA VAL A 338 19.86 -10.04 7.48
C VAL A 338 18.44 -10.57 7.28
N ALA A 339 18.27 -11.63 6.47
CA ALA A 339 17.00 -12.31 6.28
C ALA A 339 16.44 -12.86 7.61
N ASN A 340 17.30 -13.36 8.49
CA ASN A 340 16.90 -13.83 9.83
C ASN A 340 16.46 -12.71 10.77
N LYS A 341 17.10 -11.53 10.71
CA LYS A 341 16.62 -10.37 11.47
C LYS A 341 15.22 -9.96 11.05
N ILE A 342 14.94 -10.01 9.76
CA ILE A 342 13.61 -9.75 9.19
C ILE A 342 12.62 -10.82 9.62
N HIS A 343 13.00 -12.09 9.55
CA HIS A 343 12.17 -13.21 10.01
C HIS A 343 11.75 -13.04 11.46
N GLU A 344 12.70 -12.83 12.37
CA GLU A 344 12.43 -12.67 13.80
C GLU A 344 11.51 -11.47 14.07
N ALA A 345 11.68 -10.35 13.36
CA ALA A 345 10.79 -9.20 13.50
C ALA A 345 9.35 -9.51 13.07
N ILE A 346 9.17 -10.21 11.95
CA ILE A 346 7.86 -10.60 11.43
C ILE A 346 7.18 -11.65 12.33
N LYS A 347 7.97 -12.62 12.80
CA LYS A 347 7.53 -13.73 13.64
C LYS A 347 7.02 -13.29 15.01
N ARG A 348 7.44 -12.13 15.53
CA ARG A 348 6.86 -11.55 16.76
C ARG A 348 5.34 -11.42 16.67
N TYR A 349 4.80 -11.08 15.49
CA TYR A 349 3.36 -10.96 15.30
C TYR A 349 2.64 -12.31 15.14
N ASP A 350 3.35 -13.43 15.13
CA ASP A 350 2.72 -14.75 15.19
C ASP A 350 2.30 -15.10 16.63
N ASP A 351 2.83 -14.37 17.63
CA ASP A 351 2.36 -14.38 19.01
C ASP A 351 1.12 -13.49 19.16
N ILE A 352 -0.01 -14.12 19.48
CA ILE A 352 -1.29 -13.42 19.69
C ILE A 352 -1.22 -12.41 20.84
N GLU A 353 -0.41 -12.65 21.87
CA GLU A 353 -0.26 -11.71 22.98
C GLU A 353 0.51 -10.46 22.55
N TYR A 354 1.50 -10.60 21.65
CA TYR A 354 2.17 -9.43 21.07
C TYR A 354 1.19 -8.59 20.24
N VAL A 355 0.36 -9.25 19.44
CA VAL A 355 -0.67 -8.59 18.62
C VAL A 355 -1.70 -7.87 19.48
N ARG A 356 -2.22 -8.52 20.53
CA ARG A 356 -3.21 -7.93 21.45
C ARG A 356 -2.61 -6.80 22.29
N SER A 357 -1.37 -6.96 22.76
CA SER A 357 -0.61 -5.89 23.43
C SER A 357 -0.41 -4.69 22.52
N ASN A 358 -0.17 -4.89 21.22
CA ASN A 358 -0.03 -3.78 20.27
C ASN A 358 -1.35 -3.00 20.14
N ILE A 359 -2.50 -3.68 20.00
CA ILE A 359 -3.82 -3.04 19.96
C ILE A 359 -4.04 -2.20 21.23
N ASP A 360 -3.78 -2.79 22.39
CA ASP A 360 -3.91 -2.12 23.68
C ASP A 360 -2.97 -0.91 23.81
N TYR A 361 -1.73 -1.05 23.34
CA TYR A 361 -0.75 0.03 23.33
C TYR A 361 -1.24 1.19 22.47
N VAL A 362 -1.68 0.94 21.24
CA VAL A 362 -2.16 2.03 20.38
C VAL A 362 -3.40 2.71 20.98
N GLU A 363 -4.28 1.93 21.62
CA GLU A 363 -5.44 2.49 22.32
C GLU A 363 -5.07 3.36 23.51
N SER A 364 -4.04 3.00 24.29
CA SER A 364 -3.64 3.74 25.48
C SER A 364 -3.00 5.10 25.16
N HIS A 365 -2.76 5.43 23.90
CA HIS A 365 -2.18 6.70 23.47
C HIS A 365 -3.25 7.68 23.01
N LEU A 366 -3.29 8.85 23.65
CA LEU A 366 -4.25 9.90 23.35
C LEU A 366 -3.99 10.55 21.98
N ASP A 367 -2.72 10.82 21.65
CA ASP A 367 -2.33 11.46 20.40
C ASP A 367 -1.88 10.43 19.36
N LEU A 368 -2.82 10.03 18.50
CA LEU A 368 -2.54 9.16 17.37
C LEU A 368 -1.70 9.80 16.28
N ALA A 369 -1.66 11.13 16.17
CA ALA A 369 -0.85 11.79 15.15
C ALA A 369 0.64 11.63 15.48
N VAL A 370 1.01 11.69 16.76
CA VAL A 370 2.37 11.40 17.24
C VAL A 370 2.75 9.95 16.92
N LEU A 371 1.89 8.99 17.27
CA LEU A 371 2.13 7.58 16.93
C LEU A 371 2.27 7.38 15.42
N ALA A 372 1.34 7.90 14.63
CA ALA A 372 1.39 7.82 13.16
C ALA A 372 2.68 8.45 12.60
N ALA A 373 3.19 9.53 13.20
CA ALA A 373 4.44 10.16 12.79
C ALA A 373 5.67 9.27 13.05
N THR A 374 5.64 8.34 14.00
CA THR A 374 6.76 7.40 14.26
C THR A 374 6.85 6.26 13.25
N ILE A 375 5.72 5.77 12.74
CA ILE A 375 5.65 4.66 11.78
C ILE A 375 5.47 5.10 10.33
N ARG A 376 4.90 6.29 10.10
CA ARG A 376 4.51 6.79 8.76
C ARG A 376 4.92 8.21 8.45
N GLY A 377 5.55 8.91 9.39
CA GLY A 377 6.14 10.21 9.13
C GLY A 377 7.27 10.11 8.12
N ARG A 378 7.56 11.22 7.43
CA ARG A 378 8.69 11.28 6.48
C ARG A 378 9.99 10.79 7.13
N ASN A 379 10.25 11.27 8.35
CA ASN A 379 11.44 10.94 9.13
C ASN A 379 11.52 9.45 9.53
N SER A 380 10.39 8.72 9.55
CA SER A 380 10.37 7.29 9.87
C SER A 380 11.08 6.43 8.83
N PHE A 381 11.18 6.94 7.60
CA PHE A 381 11.73 6.20 6.46
C PHE A 381 12.97 6.84 5.90
N THR A 382 13.15 8.15 6.11
CA THR A 382 14.35 8.83 5.62
C THR A 382 15.59 8.17 6.21
N CYS A 383 16.63 8.02 5.37
CA CYS A 383 17.98 7.59 5.74
C CYS A 383 18.33 8.05 7.16
N PRO A 384 18.80 7.18 8.08
CA PRO A 384 19.26 5.80 7.86
C PRO A 384 18.14 4.75 7.90
N ASN A 385 16.88 5.16 8.05
CA ASN A 385 15.73 4.25 8.11
C ASN A 385 15.31 3.78 6.71
N LEU A 386 14.46 2.76 6.62
CA LEU A 386 13.86 2.27 5.38
C LEU A 386 12.49 1.64 5.67
N SER A 387 11.55 1.73 4.72
CA SER A 387 10.31 0.94 4.74
C SER A 387 10.18 0.12 3.47
N ILE A 388 9.88 -1.17 3.63
CA ILE A 388 9.60 -2.10 2.54
C ILE A 388 8.18 -2.62 2.69
N ASN A 389 7.28 -2.17 1.82
CA ASN A 389 5.90 -2.65 1.74
C ASN A 389 5.78 -3.71 0.64
N SER A 390 5.09 -4.82 0.88
CA SER A 390 4.92 -5.87 -0.13
C SER A 390 3.49 -5.93 -0.63
N TRP A 391 3.31 -5.86 -1.94
CA TRP A 391 2.05 -6.13 -2.63
C TRP A 391 2.05 -7.50 -3.31
N ALA A 392 3.16 -8.26 -3.25
CA ALA A 392 3.32 -9.52 -3.96
C ALA A 392 2.34 -10.64 -3.56
N ARG A 393 1.62 -10.49 -2.45
CA ARG A 393 0.55 -11.41 -2.01
C ARG A 393 -0.85 -10.79 -2.07
N LEU A 394 -0.95 -9.53 -2.51
CA LEU A 394 -2.24 -8.89 -2.71
C LEU A 394 -2.78 -9.33 -4.07
N PRO A 395 -4.09 -9.56 -4.21
CA PRO A 395 -4.70 -10.02 -5.46
C PRO A 395 -4.85 -8.85 -6.47
N CYS A 396 -3.75 -8.17 -6.78
CA CYS A 396 -3.68 -6.94 -7.55
C CYS A 396 -4.08 -7.10 -9.03
N TYR A 397 -4.04 -8.33 -9.55
CA TYR A 397 -4.25 -8.64 -10.97
C TYR A 397 -5.51 -9.47 -11.24
N GLU A 398 -6.36 -9.68 -10.22
CA GLU A 398 -7.59 -10.49 -10.32
C GLU A 398 -8.82 -9.68 -10.76
N ALA A 399 -8.69 -8.36 -10.86
CA ALA A 399 -9.78 -7.44 -11.22
C ALA A 399 -10.16 -7.53 -12.71
N ASP A 400 -10.77 -8.64 -13.11
CA ASP A 400 -11.33 -8.85 -14.45
C ASP A 400 -12.79 -8.39 -14.49
N PHE A 401 -13.05 -7.28 -15.18
CA PHE A 401 -14.39 -6.71 -15.36
C PHE A 401 -15.19 -7.36 -16.50
N GLY A 402 -14.65 -8.39 -17.14
CA GLY A 402 -15.22 -9.07 -18.32
C GLY A 402 -14.38 -8.89 -19.59
N TRP A 403 -13.37 -8.04 -19.53
CA TRP A 403 -12.46 -7.74 -20.64
C TRP A 403 -11.01 -8.20 -20.38
N GLY A 404 -10.81 -9.07 -19.40
CA GLY A 404 -9.49 -9.53 -18.96
C GLY A 404 -8.98 -8.74 -17.75
N GLY A 405 -7.98 -9.32 -17.07
CA GLY A 405 -7.31 -8.69 -15.94
C GLY A 405 -6.42 -7.51 -16.36
N PRO A 406 -5.98 -6.69 -15.39
CA PRO A 406 -5.10 -5.56 -15.65
C PRO A 406 -3.72 -6.02 -16.12
N GLU A 407 -3.13 -5.29 -17.08
CA GLU A 407 -1.74 -5.47 -17.50
C GLU A 407 -0.76 -4.88 -16.47
N LEU A 408 -1.17 -3.79 -15.82
CA LEU A 408 -0.40 -3.10 -14.79
C LEU A 408 -1.31 -2.70 -13.63
N THR A 409 -0.85 -2.95 -12.41
CA THR A 409 -1.43 -2.41 -11.18
C THR A 409 -0.33 -1.72 -10.39
N THR A 410 -0.52 -0.45 -10.03
CA THR A 410 0.52 0.32 -9.32
C THR A 410 -0.08 1.37 -8.39
N ALA A 411 0.68 1.73 -7.35
CA ALA A 411 0.38 2.87 -6.50
C ALA A 411 0.72 4.19 -7.22
N SER A 412 0.25 5.31 -6.69
CA SER A 412 0.85 6.60 -7.04
C SER A 412 2.32 6.68 -6.64
N ARG A 413 3.03 7.65 -7.21
CA ARG A 413 4.43 7.99 -6.89
C ARG A 413 4.76 7.88 -5.40
N ILE A 414 5.93 7.34 -5.11
CA ILE A 414 6.47 7.25 -3.76
C ILE A 414 6.65 8.66 -3.19
N GLN A 415 6.04 8.91 -2.03
CA GLN A 415 5.95 10.26 -1.47
C GLN A 415 7.28 10.79 -0.91
N SER A 416 8.17 9.90 -0.44
CA SER A 416 9.36 10.32 0.31
C SER A 416 10.51 9.33 0.17
N GLU A 417 11.73 9.83 0.35
CA GLU A 417 12.95 9.03 0.48
C GLU A 417 12.79 7.90 1.51
N GLY A 418 13.33 6.72 1.16
CA GLY A 418 13.39 5.54 2.00
C GLY A 418 12.09 4.72 2.08
N LYS A 419 11.05 5.11 1.35
CA LYS A 419 9.90 4.23 1.10
C LYS A 419 10.16 3.35 -0.13
N SER A 420 9.72 2.09 -0.04
CA SER A 420 9.78 1.15 -1.15
C SER A 420 8.58 0.19 -1.17
N TYR A 421 8.30 -0.34 -2.36
CA TYR A 421 7.29 -1.37 -2.62
C TYR A 421 7.90 -2.53 -3.39
N ILE A 422 7.53 -3.76 -3.01
CA ILE A 422 7.86 -4.97 -3.73
C ILE A 422 6.57 -5.54 -4.32
N THR A 423 6.55 -5.71 -5.64
CA THR A 423 5.42 -6.27 -6.39
C THR A 423 5.89 -7.51 -7.17
N SER A 424 5.03 -8.51 -7.34
CA SER A 424 5.28 -9.62 -8.27
C SER A 424 4.97 -9.18 -9.70
N SER A 425 5.66 -9.74 -10.69
CA SER A 425 5.33 -9.48 -12.09
C SER A 425 3.90 -9.93 -12.44
N SER A 426 3.26 -9.19 -13.35
CA SER A 426 1.90 -9.45 -13.83
C SER A 426 1.82 -10.68 -14.74
N ASN A 427 2.93 -11.08 -15.36
CA ASN A 427 3.00 -12.22 -16.29
C ASN A 427 3.26 -13.57 -15.60
N GLY A 428 3.48 -13.58 -14.28
CA GLY A 428 3.75 -14.80 -13.51
C GLY A 428 5.13 -15.46 -13.77
N ASP A 429 6.09 -14.75 -14.38
CA ASP A 429 7.44 -15.26 -14.68
C ASP A 429 8.31 -15.52 -13.43
N GLY A 430 7.81 -15.17 -12.25
CA GLY A 430 8.49 -15.35 -10.96
C GLY A 430 9.46 -14.21 -10.61
N SER A 431 9.53 -13.16 -11.44
CA SER A 431 10.27 -11.94 -11.16
C SER A 431 9.49 -10.97 -10.27
N PHE A 432 10.21 -10.01 -9.70
CA PHE A 432 9.67 -9.00 -8.80
C PHE A 432 10.18 -7.62 -9.20
N SER A 433 9.34 -6.61 -9.03
CA SER A 433 9.71 -5.20 -9.23
C SER A 433 9.81 -4.49 -7.89
N VAL A 434 10.94 -3.82 -7.67
CA VAL A 434 11.24 -2.98 -6.51
C VAL A 434 11.05 -1.52 -6.90
N PHE A 435 10.00 -0.90 -6.38
CA PHE A 435 9.80 0.55 -6.46
C PHE A 435 10.49 1.16 -5.25
N ILE A 436 11.42 2.09 -5.45
CA ILE A 436 12.13 2.71 -4.34
C ILE A 436 12.45 4.17 -4.64
N LYS A 437 12.36 5.03 -3.61
CA LYS A 437 12.73 6.43 -3.70
C LYS A 437 13.93 6.72 -2.81
N LEU A 438 15.01 7.20 -3.40
CA LEU A 438 16.26 7.55 -2.71
C LEU A 438 16.70 8.96 -3.09
N PHE A 439 17.63 9.54 -2.34
CA PHE A 439 18.33 10.75 -2.79
C PHE A 439 19.15 10.44 -4.04
N THR A 440 19.25 11.40 -4.97
CA THR A 440 20.02 11.29 -6.22
C THR A 440 21.40 10.64 -6.05
N PRO A 441 22.29 11.08 -5.13
CA PRO A 441 23.61 10.46 -4.97
C PRO A 441 23.54 8.99 -4.54
N HIS A 442 22.52 8.60 -3.78
CA HIS A 442 22.34 7.21 -3.33
C HIS A 442 21.70 6.34 -4.41
N MET A 443 20.82 6.89 -5.25
CA MET A 443 20.11 6.11 -6.27
C MET A 443 21.07 5.53 -7.31
N ALA A 444 22.09 6.29 -7.72
CA ALA A 444 23.10 5.80 -8.66
C ALA A 444 23.82 4.56 -8.11
N LEU A 445 24.37 4.68 -6.89
CA LEU A 445 25.05 3.58 -6.21
C LEU A 445 24.11 2.40 -5.91
N PHE A 446 22.85 2.67 -5.58
CA PHE A 446 21.86 1.63 -5.33
C PHE A 446 21.64 0.76 -6.57
N LYS A 447 21.54 1.36 -7.77
CA LYS A 447 21.38 0.61 -9.02
C LYS A 447 22.59 -0.29 -9.30
N ASP A 448 23.80 0.21 -9.05
CA ASP A 448 25.03 -0.56 -9.24
C ASP A 448 25.09 -1.74 -8.25
N TYR A 449 24.83 -1.49 -6.97
CA TYR A 449 24.94 -2.50 -5.92
C TYR A 449 23.78 -3.51 -5.90
N LEU A 450 22.63 -3.21 -6.51
CA LEU A 450 21.47 -4.10 -6.46
C LEU A 450 21.72 -5.41 -7.22
N TYR A 451 22.52 -5.37 -8.29
CA TYR A 451 22.78 -6.51 -9.16
C TYR A 451 24.18 -7.12 -8.99
N ASP A 452 24.97 -6.57 -8.06
CA ASP A 452 26.35 -7.00 -7.74
C ASP A 452 26.34 -7.93 -6.52
N PHE A 453 26.02 -9.22 -6.73
CA PHE A 453 25.98 -10.25 -5.69
C PHE A 453 26.49 -11.61 -6.17
#